data_AF-A0A819L9J4-F1
#
_entry.id   AF-A0A819L9J4-F1
#
_cell.length_a   1.000
_cell.length_b   1.000
_cell.length_c   1.000
_cell.angle_alpha   90.00
_cell.angle_beta   90.00
_cell.angle_gamma   90.00
#
_symmetry.space_group_name_H-M   'P 1'
#
loop_
_entity.id
_entity.type
_entity.pdbx_description
1 polymer ?
#
loop_
_entity_poly.entity_id
_entity_poly.type
_entity_poly.pdbx_seq_one_letter_code
_entity_poly.pdbx_strand_id
1 'polypeptide(L)'
;MATIYHRGVKRSFINEEVNLLSSKKIKRLQDNHEQDLRPSKYDLSSQYENQFKRINEKKNEFEEEYHCQVYLKLYSTTCKCTIDVIVKSTNDTIDDDDSILLAKTRIAKVIKPGVVRVRLVSTLFIADVDVYEDSSLMKLETIKKNYNHNNFDKQFALKLKNNRIGPGVIGKLFIESLDPSNGSYINQSPIFELNLSLTSEHEIISTSFNQNNENRLICGCVLSSDQSHLEISDKCNLKLNDMKLIHRLAEYLRCQWKFIGRELAPCFSEIDLIDFQQTYLILDGNHECAYQLLREWYIRHPDQANIRYLLTRLKLPFDIIIEIHNDVVRKFISS
;
A
#
# COMPACT_ATOMS: atom_id res chain seq x y z
N MET A 1 34.16 34.65 9.61
CA MET A 1 35.02 33.54 10.07
C MET A 1 34.48 33.07 11.41
N ALA A 2 33.80 31.92 11.42
CA ALA A 2 33.17 31.36 12.62
C ALA A 2 33.73 29.95 12.86
N THR A 3 34.36 29.77 14.01
CA THR A 3 35.04 28.54 14.42
C THR A 3 34.04 27.64 15.17
N ILE A 4 33.76 26.45 14.63
CA ILE A 4 32.90 25.45 15.25
C ILE A 4 33.79 24.46 16.01
N TYR A 5 33.59 24.35 17.33
CA TYR A 5 34.25 23.37 18.19
C TYR A 5 33.48 22.05 18.17
N HIS A 6 34.14 20.95 17.77
CA HIS A 6 33.62 19.59 17.93
C HIS A 6 33.79 19.10 19.38
N ARG A 7 32.66 18.76 20.01
CA ARG A 7 32.62 18.12 21.33
C ARG A 7 32.67 16.60 21.15
N GLY A 8 33.81 16.00 21.46
CA GLY A 8 34.03 14.55 21.37
C GLY A 8 33.23 13.78 22.42
N VAL A 9 32.47 12.80 21.98
CA VAL A 9 31.79 11.83 22.85
C VAL A 9 32.74 10.68 23.13
N LYS A 10 33.17 10.55 24.39
CA LYS A 10 33.96 9.42 24.89
C LYS A 10 33.09 8.16 24.91
N ARG A 11 33.55 7.11 24.23
CA ARG A 11 33.09 5.73 24.41
C ARG A 11 33.68 5.18 25.70
N SER A 12 32.85 4.76 26.64
CA SER A 12 33.25 3.93 27.78
C SER A 12 33.02 2.46 27.43
N PHE A 13 34.11 1.71 27.41
CA PHE A 13 34.13 0.25 27.48
C PHE A 13 33.59 -0.19 28.85
N ILE A 14 32.70 -1.19 28.86
CA ILE A 14 32.40 -1.97 30.06
C ILE A 14 32.80 -3.40 29.73
N ASN A 15 33.91 -3.82 30.34
CA ASN A 15 34.34 -5.21 30.41
C ASN A 15 33.63 -5.91 31.59
N GLU A 16 33.18 -7.13 31.29
CA GLU A 16 33.32 -8.36 32.09
C GLU A 16 33.47 -8.24 33.63
N GLU A 17 32.41 -8.63 34.34
CA GLU A 17 32.53 -9.43 35.56
C GLU A 17 31.48 -10.54 35.54
N VAL A 18 31.84 -11.68 34.95
CA VAL A 18 31.16 -12.96 35.17
C VAL A 18 31.69 -13.52 36.48
N ASN A 19 31.02 -13.20 37.57
CA ASN A 19 31.36 -13.74 38.88
C ASN A 19 30.67 -15.08 39.11
N LEU A 20 31.50 -16.09 39.37
CA LEU A 20 31.14 -17.42 39.82
C LEU A 20 30.32 -17.36 41.12
N LEU A 21 29.12 -17.93 41.10
CA LEU A 21 28.50 -18.49 42.30
C LEU A 21 28.46 -20.01 42.18
N SER A 22 29.64 -20.57 42.41
CA SER A 22 29.87 -21.97 42.74
C SER A 22 29.11 -22.37 44.00
N SER A 23 28.38 -23.47 43.88
CA SER A 23 28.26 -24.55 44.87
C SER A 23 28.26 -24.15 46.36
N LYS A 24 27.09 -24.13 46.99
CA LYS A 24 26.92 -24.40 48.43
C LYS A 24 25.43 -24.50 48.78
N LYS A 25 24.75 -25.58 48.34
CA LYS A 25 23.49 -26.08 48.95
C LYS A 25 23.02 -27.41 48.37
N ILE A 26 23.91 -28.40 48.22
CA ILE A 26 23.52 -29.80 48.01
C ILE A 26 24.45 -30.66 48.86
N LYS A 27 24.12 -30.80 50.14
CA LYS A 27 24.60 -31.84 51.05
C LYS A 27 23.89 -31.65 52.39
N ARG A 28 22.72 -32.27 52.51
CA ARG A 28 21.98 -32.66 53.72
C ARG A 28 20.56 -32.96 53.28
N LEU A 29 20.33 -34.21 52.91
CA LEU A 29 19.06 -34.95 52.87
C LEU A 29 19.34 -36.32 52.22
N GLN A 30 20.37 -37.00 52.71
CA GLN A 30 20.51 -38.44 52.61
C GLN A 30 20.68 -38.90 54.04
N ASP A 31 19.86 -39.87 54.42
CA ASP A 31 19.69 -40.51 55.72
C ASP A 31 18.34 -40.16 56.35
N ASN A 32 17.49 -41.18 56.42
CA ASN A 32 16.14 -41.26 57.02
C ASN A 32 14.97 -41.10 56.05
N HIS A 33 14.71 -42.14 55.23
CA HIS A 33 13.44 -42.89 55.25
C HIS A 33 13.47 -44.00 54.18
N GLU A 34 14.08 -45.13 54.52
CA GLU A 34 13.71 -46.42 53.91
C GLU A 34 12.43 -46.90 54.61
N GLN A 35 11.28 -46.48 54.10
CA GLN A 35 10.03 -47.20 54.33
C GLN A 35 9.28 -47.34 53.01
N ASP A 36 9.04 -48.60 52.67
CA ASP A 36 8.20 -49.16 51.63
C ASP A 36 7.20 -48.20 50.97
N LEU A 37 7.59 -47.67 49.82
CA LEU A 37 6.65 -47.26 48.78
C LEU A 37 7.22 -47.77 47.46
N ARG A 38 6.82 -48.99 47.06
CA ARG A 38 6.94 -49.42 45.66
C ARG A 38 6.11 -48.42 44.83
N PRO A 39 6.73 -47.58 43.97
CA PRO A 39 5.94 -46.79 43.05
C PRO A 39 5.28 -47.77 42.10
N SER A 40 3.95 -47.77 42.10
CA SER A 40 3.15 -48.45 41.08
C SER A 40 3.74 -48.10 39.71
N LYS A 41 4.24 -49.10 38.99
CA LYS A 41 4.97 -48.99 37.72
C LYS A 41 4.07 -48.51 36.56
N TYR A 42 2.87 -48.02 36.86
CA TYR A 42 1.79 -47.78 35.92
C TYR A 42 1.29 -46.34 35.79
N ASP A 43 1.95 -45.32 36.39
CA ASP A 43 1.41 -43.94 36.30
C ASP A 43 2.43 -42.83 35.98
N LEU A 44 3.71 -43.17 35.77
CA LEU A 44 4.71 -42.18 35.33
C LEU A 44 4.62 -41.91 33.82
N SER A 45 4.25 -42.90 33.00
CA SER A 45 4.09 -42.70 31.55
C SER A 45 2.94 -41.74 31.24
N SER A 46 1.84 -41.79 31.99
CA SER A 46 0.67 -40.92 31.80
C SER A 46 1.01 -39.45 32.08
N GLN A 47 1.85 -39.17 33.09
CA GLN A 47 2.27 -37.80 33.43
C GLN A 47 3.25 -37.23 32.41
N TYR A 48 4.21 -38.02 31.92
CA TYR A 48 5.12 -37.58 30.86
C TYR A 48 4.39 -37.40 29.53
N GLU A 49 3.48 -38.29 29.15
CA GLU A 49 2.65 -38.12 27.96
C GLU A 49 1.79 -36.87 28.04
N ASN A 50 1.18 -36.58 29.19
CA ASN A 50 0.41 -35.35 29.38
C ASN A 50 1.28 -34.08 29.37
N GLN A 51 2.52 -34.13 29.86
CA GLN A 51 3.47 -33.01 29.73
C GLN A 51 3.94 -32.80 28.30
N PHE A 52 4.31 -33.87 27.58
CA PHE A 52 4.69 -33.80 26.17
C PHE A 52 3.51 -33.34 25.30
N LYS A 53 2.29 -33.80 25.61
CA LYS A 53 1.07 -33.35 24.95
C LYS A 53 0.80 -31.87 25.22
N ARG A 54 0.95 -31.39 26.47
CA ARG A 54 0.85 -29.94 26.79
C ARG A 54 1.95 -29.10 26.14
N ILE A 55 3.17 -29.61 25.98
CA ILE A 55 4.27 -28.94 25.30
C ILE A 55 4.02 -28.88 23.78
N ASN A 56 3.50 -29.96 23.18
CA ASN A 56 3.12 -29.99 21.77
C ASN A 56 1.84 -29.18 21.48
N GLU A 57 0.87 -29.16 22.40
CA GLU A 57 -0.33 -28.33 22.33
C GLU A 57 0.02 -26.84 22.47
N LYS A 58 1.02 -26.47 23.29
CA LYS A 58 1.58 -25.10 23.32
C LYS A 58 2.43 -24.77 22.09
N LYS A 59 3.04 -25.76 21.43
CA LYS A 59 3.76 -25.55 20.16
C LYS A 59 2.80 -25.37 18.98
N ASN A 60 1.56 -25.82 19.11
CA ASN A 60 0.46 -25.56 18.19
C ASN A 60 -0.32 -24.29 18.56
N GLU A 61 0.25 -23.37 19.36
CA GLU A 61 -0.25 -21.99 19.43
C GLU A 61 -0.24 -21.42 18.01
N PHE A 62 -1.45 -21.42 17.46
CA PHE A 62 -1.88 -21.14 16.10
C PHE A 62 -0.84 -20.37 15.26
N GLU A 63 -0.25 -21.06 14.27
CA GLU A 63 0.36 -20.36 13.16
C GLU A 63 -0.76 -19.55 12.48
N GLU A 64 -0.81 -18.25 12.75
CA GLU A 64 -1.76 -17.36 12.09
C GLU A 64 -1.43 -17.30 10.60
N GLU A 65 -2.42 -17.60 9.77
CA GLU A 65 -2.29 -17.47 8.33
C GLU A 65 -2.60 -16.03 7.92
N TYR A 66 -1.79 -15.49 7.01
CA TYR A 66 -1.95 -14.13 6.51
C TYR A 66 -2.18 -14.13 4.99
N HIS A 67 -2.97 -13.18 4.51
CA HIS A 67 -3.12 -12.87 3.09
C HIS A 67 -2.22 -11.71 2.73
N CYS A 68 -1.44 -11.84 1.67
CA CYS A 68 -0.74 -10.71 1.07
C CYS A 68 -1.48 -10.25 -0.19
N GLN A 69 -1.78 -8.96 -0.22
CA GLN A 69 -2.35 -8.26 -1.33
C GLN A 69 -1.37 -7.20 -1.80
N VAL A 70 -1.18 -7.11 -3.10
CA VAL A 70 -0.33 -6.08 -3.70
C VAL A 70 -1.18 -5.30 -4.68
N TYR A 71 -1.13 -3.98 -4.52
CA TYR A 71 -1.81 -3.00 -5.33
C TYR A 71 -0.78 -2.12 -5.99
N LEU A 72 -0.92 -1.88 -7.29
CA LEU A 72 -0.09 -0.92 -8.02
C LEU A 72 -1.02 0.16 -8.57
N LYS A 73 -0.77 1.42 -8.19
CA LYS A 73 -1.47 2.60 -8.69
C LYS A 73 -0.55 3.37 -9.61
N LEU A 74 -0.95 3.58 -10.86
CA LEU A 74 -0.22 4.38 -11.84
C LEU A 74 -0.88 5.74 -11.97
N TYR A 75 -0.10 6.81 -11.87
CA TYR A 75 -0.57 8.18 -12.08
C TYR A 75 -0.17 8.61 -13.49
N SER A 76 -1.10 8.49 -14.44
CA SER A 76 -0.90 8.79 -15.87
C SER A 76 -0.32 10.18 -16.14
N THR A 77 -0.55 11.13 -15.25
CA THR A 77 -0.16 12.54 -15.41
C THR A 77 1.23 12.88 -14.91
N THR A 78 1.78 12.11 -13.96
CA THR A 78 2.98 12.52 -13.21
C THR A 78 4.19 11.60 -13.41
N CYS A 79 4.08 10.57 -14.24
CA CYS A 79 5.08 9.49 -14.33
C CYS A 79 5.40 8.88 -12.95
N LYS A 80 4.50 9.04 -11.98
CA LYS A 80 4.61 8.47 -10.64
C LYS A 80 3.75 7.22 -10.55
N CYS A 81 4.14 6.33 -9.66
CA CYS A 81 3.29 5.24 -9.25
C CYS A 81 3.47 4.93 -7.77
N THR A 82 2.49 4.27 -7.20
CA THR A 82 2.61 3.71 -5.86
C THR A 82 2.36 2.21 -5.86
N ILE A 83 3.12 1.48 -5.06
CA ILE A 83 2.86 0.07 -4.79
C ILE A 83 2.47 -0.07 -3.33
N ASP A 84 1.23 -0.45 -3.07
CA ASP A 84 0.72 -0.71 -1.74
C ASP A 84 0.76 -2.22 -1.49
N VAL A 85 1.51 -2.64 -0.47
CA VAL A 85 1.60 -4.03 -0.04
C VAL A 85 0.83 -4.15 1.26
N ILE A 86 -0.30 -4.85 1.17
CA ILE A 86 -1.20 -5.06 2.29
C ILE A 86 -1.10 -6.50 2.77
N VAL A 87 -0.77 -6.72 4.04
CA VAL A 87 -0.84 -8.06 4.66
C VAL A 87 -1.92 -8.04 5.74
N LYS A 88 -2.91 -8.91 5.60
CA LYS A 88 -4.05 -9.04 6.52
C LYS A 88 -4.12 -10.45 7.10
N SER A 89 -4.75 -10.62 8.25
CA SER A 89 -5.07 -11.96 8.76
C SER A 89 -6.08 -12.65 7.84
N THR A 90 -6.00 -13.96 7.70
CA THR A 90 -7.01 -14.78 7.00
C THR A 90 -8.41 -14.68 7.62
N ASN A 91 -8.49 -14.33 8.90
CA ASN A 91 -9.76 -14.19 9.61
C ASN A 91 -10.44 -12.84 9.37
N ASP A 92 -9.72 -11.84 8.84
CA ASP A 92 -10.31 -10.53 8.55
C ASP A 92 -11.00 -10.55 7.18
N THR A 93 -12.27 -10.14 7.13
CA THR A 93 -12.99 -9.95 5.87
C THR A 93 -12.31 -8.84 5.07
N ILE A 94 -11.88 -9.16 3.85
CA ILE A 94 -11.33 -8.17 2.94
C ILE A 94 -12.51 -7.37 2.39
N ASP A 95 -12.70 -6.15 2.88
CA ASP A 95 -13.55 -5.17 2.20
C ASP A 95 -12.97 -4.92 0.81
N ASP A 96 -13.71 -5.36 -0.20
CA ASP A 96 -13.39 -5.15 -1.61
C ASP A 96 -13.79 -3.72 -1.99
N ASP A 97 -12.98 -2.76 -1.53
CA ASP A 97 -13.03 -1.40 -2.03
C ASP A 97 -12.39 -1.38 -3.43
N ASP A 98 -13.19 -1.76 -4.43
CA ASP A 98 -12.79 -1.91 -5.83
C ASP A 98 -12.65 -0.56 -6.56
N SER A 99 -12.82 0.57 -5.86
CA SER A 99 -13.03 1.87 -6.49
C SER A 99 -11.79 2.49 -7.18
N ILE A 100 -10.55 2.08 -6.86
CA ILE A 100 -9.33 2.76 -7.39
C ILE A 100 -8.13 1.81 -7.58
N LEU A 101 -8.33 0.61 -8.14
CA LEU A 101 -7.26 -0.40 -8.23
C LEU A 101 -6.99 -0.88 -9.67
N LEU A 102 -5.84 -0.45 -10.22
CA LEU A 102 -5.36 -0.83 -11.54
C LEU A 102 -4.89 -2.28 -11.63
N ALA A 103 -4.47 -2.86 -10.52
CA ALA A 103 -4.21 -4.30 -10.40
C ALA A 103 -4.22 -4.74 -8.95
N LYS A 104 -4.96 -5.81 -8.67
CA LYS A 104 -5.01 -6.47 -7.37
C LYS A 104 -4.51 -7.89 -7.55
N THR A 105 -3.56 -8.32 -6.72
CA THR A 105 -3.19 -9.73 -6.61
C THR A 105 -3.54 -10.24 -5.24
N ARG A 106 -4.27 -11.37 -5.17
CA ARG A 106 -4.55 -12.06 -3.91
C ARG A 106 -3.73 -13.34 -3.88
N ILE A 107 -2.69 -13.40 -3.05
CA ILE A 107 -1.97 -14.64 -2.77
C ILE A 107 -1.98 -14.84 -1.26
N ALA A 108 -2.58 -15.95 -0.83
CA ALA A 108 -2.57 -16.39 0.55
C ALA A 108 -1.28 -17.17 0.82
N LYS A 109 -0.48 -16.76 1.80
CA LYS A 109 0.54 -17.65 2.38
C LYS A 109 0.69 -17.37 3.86
N VAL A 110 0.88 -18.43 4.61
CA VAL A 110 1.20 -18.36 6.03
C VAL A 110 2.51 -17.59 6.24
N ILE A 111 2.45 -16.50 7.00
CA ILE A 111 3.61 -15.71 7.41
C ILE A 111 3.73 -15.85 8.92
N LYS A 112 4.89 -16.31 9.39
CA LYS A 112 5.15 -16.37 10.84
C LYS A 112 5.36 -14.95 11.38
N PRO A 113 4.87 -14.64 12.60
CA PRO A 113 5.21 -13.40 13.28
C PRO A 113 6.73 -13.20 13.35
N GLY A 114 7.19 -11.98 13.09
CA GLY A 114 8.60 -11.68 12.95
C GLY A 114 8.85 -10.42 12.13
N VAL A 115 10.12 -10.17 11.82
CA VAL A 115 10.49 -9.05 10.95
C VAL A 115 10.34 -9.49 9.50
N VAL A 116 9.57 -8.73 8.73
CA VAL A 116 9.40 -8.94 7.29
C VAL A 116 10.08 -7.80 6.55
N ARG A 117 10.75 -8.16 5.47
CA ARG A 117 11.33 -7.22 4.53
C ARG A 117 10.56 -7.26 3.23
N VAL A 118 10.11 -6.09 2.80
CA VAL A 118 9.51 -5.90 1.47
C VAL A 118 10.51 -5.14 0.61
N ARG A 119 10.86 -5.71 -0.54
CA ARG A 119 11.88 -5.16 -1.43
C ARG A 119 11.37 -5.18 -2.86
N LEU A 120 11.38 -4.02 -3.51
CA LEU A 120 11.06 -3.90 -4.92
C LEU A 120 12.34 -3.84 -5.75
N VAL A 121 12.45 -4.73 -6.73
CA VAL A 121 13.52 -4.70 -7.73
C VAL A 121 12.90 -4.35 -9.07
N SER A 122 13.28 -3.20 -9.62
CA SER A 122 12.79 -2.76 -10.93
C SER A 122 13.91 -2.09 -11.71
N THR A 123 13.89 -2.30 -13.03
CA THR A 123 14.74 -1.57 -13.99
C THR A 123 14.05 -0.31 -14.53
N LEU A 124 12.73 -0.21 -14.35
CA LEU A 124 11.88 0.85 -14.89
C LEU A 124 11.46 1.87 -13.84
N PHE A 125 11.36 1.45 -12.58
CA PHE A 125 11.01 2.31 -11.45
C PHE A 125 12.25 2.69 -10.65
N ILE A 126 12.28 3.93 -10.19
CA ILE A 126 13.22 4.45 -9.19
C ILE A 126 12.42 5.01 -8.01
N ALA A 127 13.04 5.09 -6.84
CA ALA A 127 12.42 5.73 -5.68
C ALA A 127 12.13 7.21 -5.96
N ASP A 128 10.95 7.68 -5.56
CA ASP A 128 10.65 9.12 -5.55
C ASP A 128 11.27 9.76 -4.29
N VAL A 129 12.55 10.07 -4.39
CA VAL A 129 13.32 10.69 -3.30
C VAL A 129 12.80 12.07 -2.89
N ASP A 130 12.02 12.74 -3.76
CA ASP A 130 11.45 14.06 -3.45
C ASP A 130 10.32 13.96 -2.41
N VAL A 131 9.70 12.78 -2.28
CA VAL A 131 8.72 12.48 -1.23
C VAL A 131 9.34 11.62 -0.12
N TYR A 132 10.66 11.66 0.01
CA TYR A 132 11.44 10.94 1.03
C TYR A 132 11.34 9.41 0.94
N GLU A 133 11.10 8.86 -0.25
CA GLU A 133 11.17 7.41 -0.43
C GLU A 133 12.61 6.90 -0.34
N ASP A 134 12.79 5.71 0.23
CA ASP A 134 14.11 5.09 0.32
C ASP A 134 14.58 4.64 -1.07
N SER A 135 15.73 5.16 -1.50
CA SER A 135 16.44 4.76 -2.73
C SER A 135 16.68 3.26 -2.88
N SER A 136 16.76 2.53 -1.77
CA SER A 136 16.94 1.08 -1.76
C SER A 136 15.66 0.32 -2.15
N LEU A 137 14.51 1.00 -2.15
CA LEU A 137 13.17 0.43 -2.35
C LEU A 137 12.93 -0.77 -1.44
N MET A 138 13.40 -0.66 -0.20
CA MET A 138 13.32 -1.67 0.84
C MET A 138 12.59 -1.08 2.04
N LYS A 139 11.63 -1.82 2.58
CA LYS A 139 10.94 -1.47 3.83
C LYS A 139 10.97 -2.66 4.77
N LEU A 140 11.26 -2.38 6.03
CA LEU A 140 11.21 -3.37 7.12
C LEU A 140 9.95 -3.13 7.94
N GLU A 141 9.33 -4.22 8.39
CA GLU A 141 8.22 -4.17 9.33
C GLU A 141 8.29 -5.33 10.30
N THR A 142 7.83 -5.11 11.52
CA THR A 142 7.66 -6.18 12.50
C THR A 142 6.20 -6.59 12.61
N ILE A 143 5.89 -7.81 12.17
CA ILE A 143 4.61 -8.48 12.42
C ILE A 143 4.65 -9.05 13.84
N LYS A 144 3.86 -8.46 14.75
CA LYS A 144 3.76 -8.93 16.14
C LYS A 144 2.70 -10.04 16.24
N LYS A 145 2.86 -10.95 17.21
CA LYS A 145 1.77 -11.87 17.60
C LYS A 145 0.55 -11.05 18.05
N ASN A 146 -0.65 -11.48 17.66
CA ASN A 146 -1.91 -10.77 17.93
C ASN A 146 -1.93 -9.38 17.28
N TYR A 147 -1.57 -9.30 16.00
CA TYR A 147 -1.65 -8.06 15.21
C TYR A 147 -3.14 -7.73 14.98
N ASN A 148 -3.78 -7.19 16.02
CA ASN A 148 -5.20 -6.85 16.03
C ASN A 148 -5.44 -5.68 15.06
N HIS A 149 -5.95 -5.99 13.86
CA HIS A 149 -6.59 -5.10 12.89
C HIS A 149 -5.79 -3.93 12.31
N ASN A 150 -4.55 -3.69 12.75
CA ASN A 150 -3.68 -2.83 11.96
C ASN A 150 -3.26 -3.66 10.76
N ASN A 151 -3.67 -3.27 9.56
CA ASN A 151 -3.17 -3.92 8.36
C ASN A 151 -1.70 -3.53 8.21
N PHE A 152 -0.84 -4.49 7.86
CA PHE A 152 0.47 -4.14 7.33
C PHE A 152 0.21 -3.37 6.05
N ASP A 153 0.51 -2.07 6.03
CA ASP A 153 0.35 -1.25 4.84
C ASP A 153 1.67 -0.55 4.55
N LYS A 154 2.33 -0.97 3.48
CA LYS A 154 3.53 -0.32 2.96
C LYS A 154 3.29 0.14 1.55
N GLN A 155 3.34 1.44 1.40
CA GLN A 155 3.32 2.12 0.12
C GLN A 155 4.75 2.44 -0.32
N PHE A 156 5.14 2.08 -1.53
CA PHE A 156 6.33 2.61 -2.21
C PHE A 156 5.94 3.79 -3.09
N ALA A 157 6.61 4.94 -2.97
CA ALA A 157 6.45 6.04 -3.90
C ALA A 157 7.54 5.98 -4.99
N LEU A 158 7.11 5.83 -6.24
CA LEU A 158 8.00 5.50 -7.35
C LEU A 158 7.88 6.52 -8.46
N LYS A 159 8.98 6.72 -9.18
CA LYS A 159 9.06 7.46 -10.44
C LYS A 159 9.47 6.51 -11.56
N LEU A 160 8.92 6.72 -12.74
CA LEU A 160 9.36 6.05 -13.95
C LEU A 160 10.68 6.65 -14.44
N LYS A 161 11.67 5.79 -14.66
CA LYS A 161 13.00 6.17 -15.19
C LYS A 161 12.90 6.71 -16.63
N ASN A 162 11.95 6.19 -17.40
CA ASN A 162 11.69 6.57 -18.80
C ASN A 162 10.18 6.81 -19.01
N ASN A 163 9.84 7.73 -19.92
CA ASN A 163 8.45 8.11 -20.21
C ASN A 163 7.65 7.08 -21.01
N ARG A 164 8.22 5.94 -21.38
CA ARG A 164 7.53 4.89 -22.13
C ARG A 164 7.70 3.55 -21.42
N ILE A 165 6.59 2.91 -21.11
CA ILE A 165 6.55 1.56 -20.57
C ILE A 165 6.02 0.66 -21.68
N GLY A 166 6.84 -0.28 -22.13
CA GLY A 166 6.38 -1.34 -23.02
C GLY A 166 5.72 -2.48 -22.24
N PRO A 167 4.98 -3.38 -22.92
CA PRO A 167 4.54 -4.62 -22.31
C PRO A 167 5.75 -5.46 -21.86
N GLY A 168 5.60 -6.19 -20.76
CA GLY A 168 6.64 -7.04 -20.17
C GLY A 168 6.75 -6.91 -18.66
N VAL A 169 7.71 -7.64 -18.07
CA VAL A 169 7.99 -7.57 -16.63
C VAL A 169 8.64 -6.23 -16.30
N ILE A 170 7.93 -5.41 -15.52
CA ILE A 170 8.35 -4.07 -15.11
C ILE A 170 9.09 -4.06 -13.77
N GLY A 171 8.92 -5.11 -12.97
CA GLY A 171 9.61 -5.26 -11.69
C GLY A 171 9.29 -6.58 -11.01
N LYS A 172 9.95 -6.83 -9.90
CA LYS A 172 9.73 -7.99 -9.05
C LYS A 172 9.68 -7.53 -7.59
N LEU A 173 8.59 -7.86 -6.91
CA LEU A 173 8.42 -7.58 -5.49
C LEU A 173 8.78 -8.85 -4.69
N PHE A 174 9.64 -8.67 -3.71
CA PHE A 174 10.06 -9.72 -2.78
C PHE A 174 9.54 -9.40 -1.38
N ILE A 175 8.95 -10.41 -0.74
CA ILE A 175 8.59 -10.35 0.67
C ILE A 175 9.35 -11.47 1.36
N GLU A 176 10.23 -11.13 2.29
CA GLU A 176 11.20 -12.04 2.91
C GLU A 176 11.05 -12.01 4.43
N SER A 177 11.16 -13.18 5.09
CA SER A 177 11.15 -13.27 6.54
C SER A 177 12.58 -13.19 7.07
N LEU A 178 12.80 -12.32 8.05
CA LEU A 178 14.09 -12.13 8.71
C LEU A 178 14.06 -12.75 10.10
N ASP A 179 15.17 -13.41 10.45
CA ASP A 179 15.38 -13.98 11.77
C ASP A 179 15.77 -12.83 12.71
N PRO A 180 14.96 -12.57 13.76
CA PRO A 180 15.23 -11.48 14.68
C PRO A 180 16.56 -11.65 15.44
N SER A 181 17.08 -12.88 15.53
CA SER A 181 18.25 -13.24 16.34
C SER A 181 19.57 -12.78 15.73
N ASN A 182 19.66 -12.78 14.41
CA ASN A 182 20.91 -12.57 13.66
C ASN A 182 20.73 -11.61 12.47
N GLY A 183 19.50 -11.14 12.20
CA GLY A 183 19.17 -10.32 11.03
C GLY A 183 19.36 -11.06 9.69
N SER A 184 19.64 -12.36 9.74
CA SER A 184 19.78 -13.23 8.58
C SER A 184 18.40 -13.70 8.11
N TYR A 185 18.34 -14.27 6.92
CA TYR A 185 17.08 -14.80 6.40
C TYR A 185 16.75 -16.12 7.09
N ILE A 186 15.52 -16.25 7.60
CA ILE A 186 15.03 -17.53 8.16
C ILE A 186 15.06 -18.62 7.09
N ASN A 187 14.82 -18.22 5.83
CA ASN A 187 14.87 -19.10 4.66
C ASN A 187 15.66 -18.44 3.54
N GLN A 188 16.41 -19.23 2.77
CA GLN A 188 17.12 -18.73 1.58
C GLN A 188 16.16 -18.26 0.46
N SER A 189 14.89 -18.64 0.54
CA SER A 189 13.85 -18.27 -0.44
C SER A 189 12.91 -17.19 0.12
N PRO A 190 12.50 -16.21 -0.71
CA PRO A 190 11.48 -15.24 -0.32
C PRO A 190 10.15 -15.94 0.01
N ILE A 191 9.39 -15.37 0.95
CA ILE A 191 8.02 -15.81 1.25
C ILE A 191 7.15 -15.60 0.01
N PHE A 192 7.23 -14.41 -0.58
CA PHE A 192 6.57 -14.06 -1.82
C PHE A 192 7.55 -13.51 -2.85
N GLU A 193 7.38 -13.96 -4.08
CA GLU A 193 8.04 -13.44 -5.26
C GLU A 193 6.96 -13.13 -6.29
N LEU A 194 6.76 -11.85 -6.54
CA LEU A 194 5.70 -11.36 -7.42
C LEU A 194 6.33 -10.66 -8.62
N ASN A 195 6.18 -11.23 -9.81
CA ASN A 195 6.48 -10.49 -11.03
C ASN A 195 5.40 -9.45 -11.25
N LEU A 196 5.79 -8.19 -11.44
CA LEU A 196 4.91 -7.12 -11.91
C LEU A 196 5.11 -7.06 -13.42
N SER A 197 4.07 -7.30 -14.22
CA SER A 197 4.20 -7.29 -15.68
C SER A 197 3.03 -6.60 -16.37
N LEU A 198 3.29 -5.79 -17.38
CA LEU A 198 2.25 -5.18 -18.22
C LEU A 198 1.97 -6.07 -19.42
N THR A 199 0.71 -6.41 -19.69
CA THR A 199 0.36 -7.33 -20.80
C THR A 199 -0.09 -6.61 -22.09
N SER A 200 -0.32 -5.30 -22.06
CA SER A 200 -0.61 -4.46 -23.25
C SER A 200 -0.08 -3.04 -23.04
N GLU A 201 -0.09 -2.20 -24.09
CA GLU A 201 0.47 -0.85 -24.05
C GLU A 201 -0.13 0.04 -22.95
N HIS A 202 -1.28 -0.31 -22.36
CA HIS A 202 -1.89 0.54 -21.33
C HIS A 202 -2.61 -0.11 -20.14
N GLU A 203 -2.92 -1.41 -20.07
CA GLU A 203 -4.13 -1.73 -19.27
C GLU A 203 -4.12 -2.89 -18.29
N ILE A 204 -3.10 -3.76 -18.23
CA ILE A 204 -3.18 -4.89 -17.31
C ILE A 204 -1.82 -5.17 -16.70
N ILE A 205 -1.71 -4.98 -15.38
CA ILE A 205 -0.60 -5.57 -14.64
C ILE A 205 -1.00 -7.00 -14.29
N SER A 206 -0.41 -7.96 -14.99
CA SER A 206 -0.48 -9.36 -14.57
C SER A 206 0.63 -9.62 -13.56
N THR A 207 0.28 -10.36 -12.52
CA THR A 207 1.27 -10.93 -11.63
C THR A 207 1.37 -12.42 -11.84
N SER A 208 2.59 -12.93 -11.78
CA SER A 208 2.84 -14.36 -11.84
C SER A 208 3.66 -14.75 -10.62
N PHE A 209 3.23 -15.80 -9.96
CA PHE A 209 3.93 -16.36 -8.82
C PHE A 209 4.86 -17.50 -9.29
N ASN A 210 6.13 -17.44 -8.89
CA ASN A 210 7.13 -18.43 -9.29
C ASN A 210 7.36 -19.42 -8.14
N GLN A 211 6.54 -20.47 -8.07
CA GLN A 211 6.87 -21.68 -7.33
C GLN A 211 7.11 -22.81 -8.31
N ASN A 212 8.09 -23.65 -8.01
CA ASN A 212 8.41 -24.88 -8.74
C ASN A 212 7.12 -25.56 -9.21
N ASN A 213 6.89 -25.49 -10.53
CA ASN A 213 5.88 -26.18 -11.34
C ASN A 213 4.50 -26.38 -10.68
N GLU A 214 3.53 -25.48 -10.96
CA GLU A 214 2.21 -25.83 -11.54
C GLU A 214 1.11 -24.74 -11.38
N ASN A 215 1.28 -23.72 -10.55
CA ASN A 215 0.20 -22.72 -10.33
C ASN A 215 0.54 -21.33 -10.87
N ARG A 216 0.33 -21.15 -12.19
CA ARG A 216 0.33 -19.82 -12.81
C ARG A 216 -1.01 -19.14 -12.55
N LEU A 217 -1.17 -18.51 -11.38
CA LEU A 217 -2.26 -17.56 -11.18
C LEU A 217 -2.01 -16.34 -12.07
N ILE A 218 -2.88 -16.12 -13.05
CA ILE A 218 -2.93 -14.88 -13.83
C ILE A 218 -3.97 -14.00 -13.14
N CYS A 219 -3.52 -13.05 -12.33
CA CYS A 219 -4.40 -12.01 -11.82
C CYS A 219 -4.52 -10.94 -12.92
N GLY A 220 -5.60 -11.00 -13.70
CA GLY A 220 -5.92 -10.00 -14.70
C GLY A 220 -6.87 -8.96 -14.10
N CYS A 221 -6.47 -7.68 -14.08
CA CYS A 221 -7.43 -6.60 -14.05
C CYS A 221 -7.90 -6.37 -15.50
N VAL A 222 -9.20 -6.41 -15.75
CA VAL A 222 -9.78 -6.07 -17.04
C VAL A 222 -10.19 -4.60 -16.95
N LEU A 223 -9.43 -3.70 -17.59
CA LEU A 223 -10.03 -2.46 -18.04
C LEU A 223 -10.87 -2.82 -19.28
N SER A 224 -12.17 -2.54 -19.21
CA SER A 224 -13.11 -2.88 -20.28
C SER A 224 -12.78 -2.06 -21.53
N SER A 225 -12.03 -2.65 -22.44
CA SER A 225 -11.77 -2.11 -23.78
C SER A 225 -12.96 -2.40 -24.69
N ASP A 226 -14.07 -1.70 -24.45
CA ASP A 226 -15.23 -1.71 -25.35
C ASP A 226 -15.25 -0.45 -26.21
N GLN A 227 -15.66 -0.64 -27.47
CA GLN A 227 -15.74 0.26 -28.64
C GLN A 227 -16.50 1.59 -28.45
N SER A 228 -16.75 2.02 -27.21
CA SER A 228 -17.35 3.28 -26.78
C SER A 228 -16.52 4.54 -27.09
N HIS A 229 -15.25 4.40 -27.45
CA HIS A 229 -14.35 5.53 -27.67
C HIS A 229 -14.78 6.49 -28.79
N LEU A 230 -15.57 6.04 -29.77
CA LEU A 230 -16.08 6.92 -30.85
C LEU A 230 -17.38 7.65 -30.48
N GLU A 231 -18.25 7.09 -29.64
CA GLU A 231 -19.53 7.75 -29.27
C GLU A 231 -19.37 8.80 -28.15
N ILE A 232 -18.26 8.76 -27.40
CA ILE A 232 -17.96 9.74 -26.35
C ILE A 232 -17.64 11.14 -26.93
N SER A 233 -17.18 11.21 -28.19
CA SER A 233 -16.73 12.46 -28.82
C SER A 233 -17.79 13.57 -28.81
N ASP A 234 -19.04 13.23 -29.14
CA ASP A 234 -20.09 14.24 -29.32
C ASP A 234 -20.77 14.61 -28.00
N LYS A 235 -20.88 13.65 -27.05
CA LYS A 235 -21.45 13.89 -25.72
C LYS A 235 -20.52 14.68 -24.79
N CYS A 236 -19.22 14.65 -25.03
CA CYS A 236 -18.24 15.43 -24.26
C CYS A 236 -18.25 16.93 -24.57
N ASN A 237 -18.91 17.37 -25.64
CA ASN A 237 -19.05 18.80 -25.97
C ASN A 237 -20.12 19.52 -25.13
N LEU A 238 -20.64 18.89 -24.07
CA LEU A 238 -21.60 19.50 -23.17
C LEU A 238 -21.01 20.77 -22.54
N LYS A 239 -21.65 21.92 -22.80
CA LYS A 239 -21.29 23.19 -22.17
C LYS A 239 -21.58 23.14 -20.67
N LEU A 240 -20.74 23.79 -19.87
CA LEU A 240 -20.90 23.93 -18.42
C LEU A 240 -21.90 25.04 -18.07
N ASN A 241 -23.02 25.13 -18.79
CA ASN A 241 -24.04 26.14 -18.51
C ASN A 241 -25.00 25.72 -17.37
N ASP A 242 -24.98 24.45 -17.00
CA ASP A 242 -25.80 23.94 -15.90
C ASP A 242 -25.08 23.99 -14.55
N MET A 243 -25.66 24.72 -13.60
CA MET A 243 -25.08 24.87 -12.25
C MET A 243 -25.06 23.55 -11.46
N LYS A 244 -26.01 22.64 -11.68
CA LYS A 244 -26.00 21.31 -11.05
C LYS A 244 -24.84 20.47 -11.58
N LEU A 245 -24.50 20.62 -12.85
CA LEU A 245 -23.34 19.96 -13.44
C LEU A 245 -22.03 20.49 -12.83
N ILE A 246 -21.87 21.81 -12.75
CA ILE A 246 -20.70 22.44 -12.10
C ILE A 246 -20.56 21.95 -10.66
N HIS A 247 -21.66 21.93 -9.90
CA HIS A 247 -21.67 21.47 -8.52
C HIS A 247 -21.24 19.99 -8.36
N ARG A 248 -21.65 19.11 -9.30
CA ARG A 248 -21.21 17.72 -9.29
C ARG A 248 -19.74 17.57 -9.66
N LEU A 249 -19.29 18.27 -10.70
CA LEU A 249 -17.88 18.28 -11.08
C LEU A 249 -16.99 18.75 -9.94
N ALA A 250 -17.42 19.77 -9.19
CA ALA A 250 -16.73 20.24 -8.00
C ALA A 250 -16.51 19.15 -6.96
N GLU A 251 -17.45 18.21 -6.79
CA GLU A 251 -17.30 17.08 -5.84
C GLU A 251 -16.18 16.13 -6.24
N TYR A 252 -16.08 15.78 -7.51
CA TYR A 252 -14.97 14.95 -8.01
C TYR A 252 -13.62 15.68 -7.97
N LEU A 253 -13.65 17.00 -8.14
CA LEU A 253 -12.46 17.82 -8.34
C LEU A 253 -11.97 18.53 -7.07
N ARG A 254 -12.69 18.42 -5.95
CA ARG A 254 -12.42 19.15 -4.70
C ARG A 254 -11.00 18.97 -4.19
N CYS A 255 -10.41 17.79 -4.29
CA CYS A 255 -9.04 17.57 -3.79
C CYS A 255 -7.96 18.21 -4.68
N GLN A 256 -8.31 18.63 -5.90
CA GLN A 256 -7.37 19.11 -6.91
C GLN A 256 -7.69 20.52 -7.43
N TRP A 257 -8.62 21.25 -6.80
CA TRP A 257 -9.14 22.52 -7.33
C TRP A 257 -8.06 23.57 -7.63
N LYS A 258 -6.99 23.67 -6.83
CA LYS A 258 -5.87 24.58 -7.10
C LYS A 258 -5.07 24.19 -8.34
N PHE A 259 -4.83 22.90 -8.52
CA PHE A 259 -4.15 22.39 -9.72
C PHE A 259 -4.98 22.72 -10.96
N ILE A 260 -6.29 22.48 -10.88
CA ILE A 260 -7.24 22.82 -11.94
C ILE A 260 -7.22 24.31 -12.24
N GLY A 261 -7.26 25.16 -11.21
CA GLY A 261 -7.15 26.61 -11.36
C GLY A 261 -5.91 27.06 -12.13
N ARG A 262 -4.75 26.43 -11.85
CA ARG A 262 -3.50 26.70 -12.57
C ARG A 262 -3.52 26.18 -14.01
N GLU A 263 -4.13 25.03 -14.27
CA GLU A 263 -4.28 24.48 -15.63
C GLU A 263 -5.27 25.25 -16.49
N LEU A 264 -6.23 25.93 -15.85
CA LEU A 264 -7.12 26.88 -16.49
C LEU A 264 -6.45 28.24 -16.76
N ALA A 265 -5.14 28.40 -16.55
CA ALA A 265 -4.42 29.59 -16.99
C ALA A 265 -4.64 29.85 -18.50
N PRO A 266 -4.82 31.11 -18.92
CA PRO A 266 -4.59 32.35 -18.16
C PRO A 266 -5.78 32.83 -17.32
N CYS A 267 -6.85 32.04 -17.15
CA CYS A 267 -8.10 32.50 -16.53
C CYS A 267 -7.93 32.92 -15.06
N PHE A 268 -6.99 32.30 -14.32
CA PHE A 268 -6.76 32.56 -12.91
C PHE A 268 -5.27 32.80 -12.62
N SER A 269 -4.99 33.85 -11.86
CA SER A 269 -3.70 34.10 -11.24
C SER A 269 -3.59 33.36 -9.90
N GLU A 270 -2.38 33.23 -9.35
CA GLU A 270 -2.21 32.65 -8.01
C GLU A 270 -2.92 33.49 -6.93
N ILE A 271 -3.09 34.80 -7.16
CA ILE A 271 -3.83 35.69 -6.26
C ILE A 271 -5.32 35.31 -6.25
N ASP A 272 -5.93 35.08 -7.42
CA ASP A 272 -7.33 34.60 -7.49
C ASP A 272 -7.50 33.29 -6.70
N LEU A 273 -6.55 32.36 -6.81
CA LEU A 273 -6.60 31.08 -6.08
C LEU A 273 -6.48 31.27 -4.56
N ILE A 274 -5.65 32.21 -4.11
CA ILE A 274 -5.56 32.57 -2.69
C ILE A 274 -6.88 33.17 -2.21
N ASP A 275 -7.51 34.04 -3.01
CA ASP A 275 -8.79 34.67 -2.67
C ASP A 275 -9.92 33.64 -2.57
N PHE A 276 -9.99 32.67 -3.51
CA PHE A 276 -10.92 31.54 -3.41
C PHE A 276 -10.70 30.73 -2.14
N GLN A 277 -9.44 30.46 -1.79
CA GLN A 277 -9.12 29.72 -0.58
C GLN A 277 -9.56 30.49 0.67
N GLN A 278 -9.24 31.78 0.78
CA GLN A 278 -9.55 32.57 1.96
C GLN A 278 -11.06 32.74 2.15
N THR A 279 -11.79 32.92 1.04
CA THR A 279 -13.22 33.21 1.07
C THR A 279 -14.05 31.95 1.31
N TYR A 280 -13.74 30.84 0.61
CA TYR A 280 -14.63 29.67 0.56
C TYR A 280 -14.12 28.47 1.36
N LEU A 281 -12.80 28.33 1.59
CA LEU A 281 -12.27 27.15 2.29
C LEU A 281 -12.77 27.05 3.73
N ILE A 282 -12.91 28.20 4.41
CA ILE A 282 -13.31 28.27 5.82
C ILE A 282 -14.79 27.94 5.98
N LEU A 283 -15.62 28.36 5.02
CA LEU A 283 -17.07 28.21 5.09
C LEU A 283 -17.50 26.79 4.76
N ASP A 284 -17.09 26.31 3.58
CA ASP A 284 -17.68 25.11 2.96
C ASP A 284 -16.60 24.13 2.42
N GLY A 285 -15.33 24.40 2.71
CA GLY A 285 -14.22 23.51 2.42
C GLY A 285 -13.78 23.50 0.95
N ASN A 286 -13.06 22.44 0.58
CA ASN A 286 -12.45 22.32 -0.76
C ASN A 286 -13.49 22.14 -1.89
N HIS A 287 -14.68 21.63 -1.57
CA HIS A 287 -15.76 21.47 -2.55
C HIS A 287 -16.22 22.84 -3.06
N GLU A 288 -16.50 23.78 -2.16
CA GLU A 288 -16.95 25.11 -2.54
C GLU A 288 -15.86 25.90 -3.28
N CYS A 289 -14.58 25.75 -2.90
CA CYS A 289 -13.48 26.31 -3.68
C CYS A 289 -13.49 25.79 -5.13
N ALA A 290 -13.70 24.49 -5.34
CA ALA A 290 -13.78 23.90 -6.68
C ALA A 290 -15.00 24.39 -7.45
N TYR A 291 -16.16 24.49 -6.77
CA TYR A 291 -17.40 24.98 -7.36
C TYR A 291 -17.27 26.42 -7.83
N GLN A 292 -16.79 27.32 -6.97
CA GLN A 292 -16.64 28.75 -7.29
C GLN A 292 -15.60 28.97 -8.39
N LEU A 293 -14.52 28.19 -8.38
CA LEU A 293 -13.52 28.23 -9.44
C LEU A 293 -14.10 27.83 -10.81
N LEU A 294 -14.83 26.71 -10.88
CA LEU A 294 -15.45 26.25 -12.12
C LEU A 294 -16.55 27.20 -12.61
N ARG A 295 -17.33 27.77 -11.67
CA ARG A 295 -18.36 28.77 -11.95
C ARG A 295 -17.74 30.05 -12.53
N GLU A 296 -16.69 30.58 -11.92
CA GLU A 296 -16.01 31.78 -12.44
C GLU A 296 -15.31 31.51 -13.77
N TRP A 297 -14.80 30.30 -13.99
CA TRP A 297 -14.24 29.93 -15.28
C TRP A 297 -15.29 29.96 -16.38
N TYR A 298 -16.47 29.41 -16.10
CA TYR A 298 -17.61 29.48 -17.02
C TYR A 298 -18.03 30.91 -17.33
N ILE A 299 -18.05 31.81 -16.32
CA ILE A 299 -18.40 33.22 -16.50
C ILE A 299 -17.34 33.93 -17.37
N ARG A 300 -16.04 33.72 -17.09
CA ARG A 300 -14.94 34.38 -17.83
C ARG A 300 -14.80 33.85 -19.27
N HIS A 301 -15.05 32.56 -19.49
CA HIS A 301 -14.80 31.88 -20.78
C HIS A 301 -15.92 30.89 -21.18
N PRO A 302 -17.15 31.37 -21.44
CA PRO A 302 -18.31 30.50 -21.69
C PRO A 302 -18.16 29.59 -22.92
N ASP A 303 -17.36 29.99 -23.91
CA ASP A 303 -17.12 29.19 -25.13
C ASP A 303 -16.12 28.06 -24.91
N GLN A 304 -15.22 28.20 -23.93
CA GLN A 304 -14.22 27.19 -23.58
C GLN A 304 -14.69 26.29 -22.43
N ALA A 305 -15.65 26.76 -21.64
CA ALA A 305 -16.20 26.06 -20.50
C ALA A 305 -17.13 24.90 -20.91
N ASN A 306 -16.52 23.82 -21.38
CA ASN A 306 -17.19 22.55 -21.69
C ASN A 306 -16.44 21.38 -21.04
N ILE A 307 -17.15 20.25 -20.86
CA ILE A 307 -16.59 19.06 -20.21
C ILE A 307 -15.33 18.59 -20.95
N ARG A 308 -15.39 18.47 -22.28
CA ARG A 308 -14.24 18.04 -23.10
C ARG A 308 -12.98 18.86 -22.82
N TYR A 309 -13.09 20.18 -22.65
CA TYR A 309 -11.96 21.03 -22.33
C TYR A 309 -11.35 20.65 -20.98
N LEU A 310 -12.15 20.49 -19.93
CA LEU A 310 -11.66 20.02 -18.62
C LEU A 310 -10.99 18.67 -18.74
N LEU A 311 -11.63 17.70 -19.39
CA LEU A 311 -11.11 16.34 -19.51
C LEU A 311 -9.78 16.29 -20.27
N THR A 312 -9.71 16.99 -21.39
CA THR A 312 -8.50 17.03 -22.23
C THR A 312 -7.37 17.80 -21.56
N ARG A 313 -7.67 18.89 -20.85
CA ARG A 313 -6.63 19.74 -20.25
C ARG A 313 -6.11 19.17 -18.93
N LEU A 314 -6.99 18.68 -18.08
CA LEU A 314 -6.64 18.15 -16.77
C LEU A 314 -6.04 16.75 -16.82
N LYS A 315 -6.10 16.08 -17.98
CA LYS A 315 -5.66 14.69 -18.17
C LYS A 315 -6.21 13.78 -17.06
N LEU A 316 -7.48 13.97 -16.71
CA LEU A 316 -8.12 13.17 -15.66
C LEU A 316 -8.07 11.69 -16.04
N PRO A 317 -7.90 10.77 -15.06
CA PRO A 317 -8.06 9.34 -15.29
C PRO A 317 -9.37 9.05 -16.03
N PHE A 318 -9.32 8.20 -17.06
CA PHE A 318 -10.47 7.91 -17.90
C PHE A 318 -11.65 7.35 -17.09
N ASP A 319 -11.39 6.66 -15.98
CA ASP A 319 -12.43 6.13 -15.10
C ASP A 319 -13.24 7.27 -14.44
N ILE A 320 -12.58 8.34 -14.01
CA ILE A 320 -13.24 9.55 -13.48
C ILE A 320 -14.04 10.23 -14.58
N ILE A 321 -13.53 10.22 -15.82
CA ILE A 321 -14.26 10.72 -16.99
C ILE A 321 -15.53 9.92 -17.22
N ILE A 322 -15.44 8.59 -17.21
CA ILE A 322 -16.57 7.69 -17.37
C ILE A 322 -17.56 7.86 -16.23
N GLU A 323 -17.10 7.99 -15.00
CA GLU A 323 -17.95 8.19 -13.83
C GLU A 323 -18.70 9.51 -13.93
N ILE A 324 -17.98 10.63 -14.11
CA ILE A 324 -18.56 11.95 -14.36
C ILE A 324 -19.54 11.88 -15.54
N HIS A 325 -19.12 11.31 -16.67
CA HIS A 325 -19.96 11.19 -17.85
C HIS A 325 -21.20 10.36 -17.57
N ASN A 326 -21.10 9.18 -16.96
CA ASN A 326 -22.25 8.34 -16.65
C ASN A 326 -23.18 9.02 -15.66
N ASP A 327 -22.64 9.65 -14.62
CA ASP A 327 -23.44 10.33 -13.60
C ASP A 327 -24.11 11.59 -14.13
N VAL A 328 -23.43 12.32 -15.02
CA VAL A 328 -23.97 13.50 -15.69
C VAL A 328 -24.92 13.04 -16.78
N VAL A 329 -24.45 12.38 -17.83
CA VAL A 329 -25.24 11.98 -19.01
C VAL A 329 -26.43 11.12 -18.63
N ARG A 330 -26.32 10.12 -17.73
CA ARG A 330 -27.52 9.35 -17.34
C ARG A 330 -28.52 10.23 -16.62
N LYS A 331 -28.10 10.97 -15.59
CA LYS A 331 -29.05 11.73 -14.75
C LYS A 331 -29.55 13.03 -15.40
N PHE A 332 -28.83 13.59 -16.38
CA PHE A 332 -29.20 14.84 -17.06
C PHE A 332 -29.94 14.63 -18.38
N ILE A 333 -29.68 13.54 -19.10
CA ILE A 333 -30.42 13.23 -20.34
C ILE A 333 -31.71 12.47 -20.02
N SER A 334 -31.77 11.75 -18.88
CA SER A 334 -32.99 11.06 -18.46
C SER A 334 -34.00 11.95 -17.72
N SER A 335 -33.69 13.23 -17.51
CA SER A 335 -34.53 14.23 -16.83
C SER A 335 -34.92 15.31 -17.81
#